data_AF-A0A317HIQ4-F1
#
_entry.id   AF-A0A317HIQ4-F1
#
_cell.length_a   1.000
_cell.length_b   1.000
_cell.length_c   1.000
_cell.angle_alpha   90.00
_cell.angle_beta   90.00
_cell.angle_gamma   90.00
#
_symmetry.space_group_name_H-M   'P 1'
#
loop_
_entity.id
_entity.type
_entity.pdbx_description
1 polymer ?
#
loop_
_entity_poly.entity_id
_entity_poly.type
_entity_poly.pdbx_seq_one_letter_code
_entity_poly.pdbx_strand_id
1 'polypeptide(L)'
;MRRPGVPIVVTDALQRVNVLGVGVSAITMADALATIDRWIATRVSQYVCVTGVHGVMESQVDPSLRDIHNRAGLVTPDGMPLVWISWLRGHYHVQRVYGPDLMLACCEASTRKGYRHFFYGGGPG
;
A
#
# COMPACT_ATOMS: atom_id res chain seq x y z
N MET A 1 19.16 -15.84 -35.79
CA MET A 1 19.76 -15.38 -34.53
C MET A 1 18.93 -14.19 -34.01
N ARG A 2 17.84 -14.46 -33.28
CA ARG A 2 16.96 -13.43 -32.69
C ARG A 2 17.47 -13.15 -31.27
N ARG A 3 17.74 -11.89 -30.93
CA ARG A 3 18.04 -11.49 -29.55
C ARG A 3 16.81 -11.84 -28.69
N PRO A 4 16.96 -12.48 -27.52
CA PRO A 4 15.85 -12.63 -26.59
C PRO A 4 15.37 -11.23 -26.20
N GLY A 5 14.07 -10.99 -26.38
CA GLY A 5 13.43 -9.75 -25.99
C GLY A 5 13.58 -9.57 -24.49
N VAL A 6 14.21 -8.47 -24.09
CA VAL A 6 14.20 -8.01 -22.70
C VAL A 6 12.72 -7.91 -22.29
N PRO A 7 12.28 -8.55 -21.20
CA PRO A 7 10.92 -8.37 -20.73
C PRO A 7 10.72 -6.88 -20.43
N ILE A 8 9.73 -6.27 -21.08
CA ILE A 8 9.28 -4.93 -20.71
C ILE A 8 8.75 -5.06 -19.28
N VAL A 9 9.52 -4.60 -18.30
CA VAL A 9 9.03 -4.43 -16.94
C VAL A 9 8.05 -3.27 -17.01
N VAL A 10 6.77 -3.59 -17.18
CA VAL A 10 5.71 -2.61 -17.02
C VAL A 10 5.64 -2.30 -15.52
N THR A 11 6.38 -1.30 -15.08
CA THR A 11 6.15 -0.64 -13.78
C THR A 11 4.87 0.16 -13.91
N ASP A 12 3.72 -0.51 -13.92
CA ASP A 12 2.46 0.21 -13.77
C ASP A 12 2.40 0.66 -12.31
N ALA A 13 2.75 1.92 -12.07
CA ALA A 13 2.62 2.51 -10.76
C ALA A 13 1.14 2.46 -10.40
N LEU A 14 0.81 1.77 -9.30
CA LEU A 14 -0.57 1.65 -8.82
C LEU A 14 -1.23 3.03 -8.79
N GLN A 15 -2.42 3.12 -9.38
CA GLN A 15 -3.18 4.35 -9.42
C GLN A 15 -3.47 4.85 -8.00
N ARG A 16 -3.52 6.18 -7.85
CA ARG A 16 -3.82 6.84 -6.57
C ARG A 16 -4.99 7.80 -6.72
N VAL A 17 -5.84 7.82 -5.71
CA VAL A 17 -6.93 8.77 -5.54
C VAL A 17 -6.47 9.88 -4.61
N ASN A 18 -6.55 11.12 -5.08
CA ASN A 18 -6.28 12.27 -4.23
C ASN A 18 -7.45 12.50 -3.26
N VAL A 19 -7.19 12.30 -1.97
CA VAL A 19 -8.11 12.61 -0.86
C VAL A 19 -7.50 13.74 -0.05
N LEU A 20 -7.96 14.97 -0.28
CA LEU A 20 -7.50 16.18 0.43
C LEU A 20 -5.96 16.36 0.43
N GLY A 21 -5.30 16.04 -0.68
CA GLY A 21 -3.85 16.14 -0.84
C GLY A 21 -3.07 14.89 -0.40
N VAL A 22 -3.75 13.86 0.10
CA VAL A 22 -3.16 12.54 0.37
C VAL A 22 -3.46 11.60 -0.79
N GLY A 23 -2.42 11.07 -1.44
CA GLY A 23 -2.55 10.11 -2.53
C GLY A 23 -2.80 8.69 -2.00
N VAL A 24 -4.07 8.34 -1.81
CA VAL A 24 -4.50 7.00 -1.37
C VAL A 24 -4.42 6.01 -2.52
N SER A 25 -3.80 4.86 -2.33
CA SER A 25 -3.68 3.81 -3.35
C SER A 25 -5.04 3.22 -3.71
N ALA A 26 -5.36 3.15 -5.00
CA ALA A 26 -6.57 2.52 -5.52
C ALA A 26 -6.36 1.00 -5.68
N ILE A 27 -6.44 0.28 -4.57
CA ILE A 27 -6.01 -1.13 -4.49
C ILE A 27 -7.01 -2.04 -3.77
N THR A 28 -6.83 -3.34 -3.97
CA THR A 28 -7.36 -4.42 -3.15
C THR A 28 -6.29 -4.99 -2.20
N MET A 29 -6.69 -5.91 -1.32
CA MET A 29 -5.73 -6.66 -0.48
C MET A 29 -4.74 -7.47 -1.34
N ALA A 30 -5.21 -8.05 -2.46
CA ALA A 30 -4.37 -8.81 -3.37
C ALA A 30 -3.30 -7.93 -4.05
N ASP A 31 -3.68 -6.72 -4.47
CA ASP A 31 -2.75 -5.76 -5.08
C ASP A 31 -1.66 -5.30 -4.09
N ALA A 32 -2.05 -5.10 -2.82
CA ALA A 32 -1.12 -4.76 -1.74
C ALA A 32 -0.07 -5.88 -1.55
N LEU A 33 -0.53 -7.13 -1.40
CA LEU A 33 0.36 -8.29 -1.21
C LEU A 33 1.26 -8.53 -2.43
N ALA A 34 0.73 -8.43 -3.65
CA ALA A 34 1.50 -8.57 -4.88
C ALA A 34 2.57 -7.47 -5.00
N THR A 35 2.25 -6.25 -4.57
CA THR A 35 3.20 -5.13 -4.57
C THR A 35 4.31 -5.32 -3.54
N ILE A 36 3.97 -5.74 -2.32
CA ILE A 36 4.95 -6.05 -1.28
C ILE A 36 5.85 -7.21 -1.72
N ASP A 37 5.28 -8.29 -2.29
CA ASP A 37 6.04 -9.42 -2.84
C ASP A 37 7.04 -8.97 -3.90
N ARG A 38 6.60 -8.12 -4.83
CA ARG A 38 7.46 -7.55 -5.86
C ARG A 38 8.61 -6.75 -5.25
N TRP A 39 8.36 -5.90 -4.24
CA TRP A 39 9.41 -5.15 -3.56
C TRP A 39 10.43 -6.06 -2.87
N ILE A 40 9.97 -7.12 -2.21
CA ILE A 40 10.86 -8.12 -1.59
C ILE A 40 11.70 -8.83 -2.65
N ALA A 41 11.08 -9.31 -3.73
CA ALA A 41 11.76 -10.04 -4.80
C ALA A 41 12.79 -9.17 -5.54
N THR A 42 12.49 -7.88 -5.72
CA THR A 42 13.36 -6.91 -6.39
C THR A 42 14.31 -6.18 -5.44
N ARG A 43 14.27 -6.48 -4.13
CA ARG A 43 15.06 -5.84 -3.07
C ARG A 43 14.93 -4.31 -3.05
N VAL A 44 13.72 -3.82 -3.31
CA VAL A 44 13.40 -2.39 -3.23
C VAL A 44 12.83 -2.09 -1.85
N SER A 45 13.52 -1.25 -1.08
CA SER A 45 13.03 -0.80 0.23
C SER A 45 11.92 0.24 0.05
N GLN A 46 10.75 -0.05 0.61
CA GLN A 46 9.56 0.81 0.61
C GLN A 46 8.84 0.69 1.95
N TYR A 47 7.98 1.66 2.25
CA TYR A 47 7.10 1.63 3.41
C TYR A 47 5.64 1.77 2.98
N VAL A 48 4.76 1.21 3.81
CA VAL A 48 3.32 1.24 3.64
C VAL A 48 2.72 2.08 4.76
N CYS A 49 1.96 3.10 4.40
CA CYS A 49 1.12 3.83 5.33
C CYS A 49 -0.28 3.21 5.33
N VAL A 50 -0.69 2.67 6.46
CA VAL A 50 -2.08 2.25 6.66
C VAL A 50 -2.86 3.47 7.12
N THR A 51 -3.68 4.05 6.24
CA THR A 51 -4.26 5.37 6.46
C THR A 51 -5.76 5.32 6.34
N GLY A 52 -6.45 5.65 7.42
CA GLY A 52 -7.87 5.95 7.41
C GLY A 52 -8.15 7.45 7.32
N VAL A 53 -9.42 7.83 7.47
CA VAL A 53 -9.84 9.25 7.46
C VAL A 53 -9.08 10.07 8.50
N HIS A 54 -8.79 9.48 9.68
CA HIS A 54 -8.04 10.17 10.72
C HIS A 54 -6.68 10.68 10.23
N GLY A 55 -5.87 9.83 9.60
CA GLY A 55 -4.56 10.23 9.07
C GLY A 55 -4.66 11.24 7.92
N VAL A 56 -5.74 11.20 7.12
CA VAL A 56 -6.03 12.24 6.11
C VAL A 56 -6.32 13.58 6.76
N MET A 57 -7.09 13.59 7.85
CA MET A 57 -7.43 14.81 8.60
C MET A 57 -6.22 15.39 9.31
N GLU A 58 -5.38 14.58 9.94
CA GLU A 58 -4.13 15.02 10.56
C GLU A 58 -3.18 15.65 9.53
N SER A 59 -3.15 15.09 8.32
CA SER A 59 -2.35 15.62 7.19
C SER A 59 -2.82 17.00 6.70
N GLN A 60 -4.00 17.47 7.10
CA GLN A 60 -4.43 18.85 6.81
C GLN A 60 -3.78 19.86 7.76
N VAL A 61 -3.42 19.42 8.97
CA VAL A 61 -2.81 20.26 10.01
C VAL A 61 -1.29 20.17 9.95
N ASP A 62 -0.76 18.99 9.59
CA ASP A 62 0.68 18.73 9.51
C ASP A 62 1.13 18.43 8.06
N PRO A 63 1.76 19.41 7.37
CA PRO A 63 2.30 19.21 6.02
C PRO A 63 3.40 18.15 5.94
N SER A 64 4.15 17.92 7.02
CA SER A 64 5.21 16.91 7.07
C SER A 64 4.62 15.51 7.07
N LEU A 65 3.55 15.29 7.83
CA LEU A 65 2.78 14.05 7.80
C LEU A 65 2.19 13.78 6.41
N ARG A 66 1.69 14.83 5.74
CA ARG A 66 1.19 14.71 4.36
C ARG A 66 2.29 14.29 3.38
N ASP A 67 3.50 14.84 3.51
CA ASP A 67 4.65 14.47 2.68
C ASP A 67 5.06 13.01 2.93
N ILE A 68 5.07 12.55 4.18
CA ILE A 68 5.31 11.14 4.54
C ILE A 68 4.31 10.22 3.83
N HIS A 69 3.02 10.52 3.90
CA HIS A 69 2.01 9.72 3.20
C HIS A 69 2.26 9.69 1.68
N ASN A 70 2.53 10.84 1.08
CA ASN A 70 2.71 10.93 -0.38
C ASN A 70 3.99 10.27 -0.89
N ARG A 71 5.02 10.14 -0.04
CA ARG A 71 6.26 9.43 -0.35
C ARG A 71 6.21 7.92 -0.06
N ALA A 72 5.20 7.44 0.65
CA ALA A 72 5.03 6.01 0.90
C ALA A 72 4.91 5.24 -0.41
N GLY A 73 5.38 4.00 -0.46
CA GLY A 73 5.18 3.13 -1.62
C GLY A 73 3.69 2.76 -1.79
N LEU A 74 2.97 2.60 -0.68
CA LEU A 74 1.53 2.40 -0.63
C LEU A 74 0.91 3.24 0.49
N VAL A 75 -0.24 3.84 0.21
CA VAL A 75 -1.14 4.43 1.21
C VAL A 75 -2.44 3.63 1.13
N THR A 76 -2.70 2.74 2.07
CA THR A 76 -3.83 1.82 1.95
C THR A 76 -5.15 2.55 2.22
N PRO A 77 -6.26 2.15 1.56
CA PRO A 77 -7.60 2.62 1.92
C PRO A 77 -8.08 1.91 3.20
N ASP A 78 -7.66 2.39 4.37
CA ASP A 78 -8.09 1.84 5.66
C ASP A 78 -9.39 2.49 6.17
N GLY A 79 -10.50 2.01 5.64
CA GLY A 79 -11.84 2.39 6.07
C GLY A 79 -12.75 2.67 4.90
N MET A 80 -14.06 2.45 5.11
CA MET A 80 -15.06 2.58 4.07
C MET A 80 -15.13 3.98 3.42
N PRO A 81 -14.92 5.11 4.12
CA PRO A 81 -14.97 6.42 3.47
C PRO A 81 -13.93 6.57 2.34
N LEU A 82 -12.72 6.03 2.50
CA LEU A 82 -11.69 6.10 1.45
C LEU A 82 -12.03 5.20 0.25
N VAL A 83 -12.66 4.05 0.52
CA VAL A 83 -13.19 3.16 -0.52
C VAL A 83 -14.28 3.87 -1.32
N TRP A 84 -15.27 4.47 -0.65
CA TRP A 84 -16.36 5.19 -1.31
C TRP A 84 -15.87 6.39 -2.12
N ILE A 85 -14.93 7.18 -1.58
CA ILE A 85 -14.32 8.29 -2.32
C ILE A 85 -13.60 7.77 -3.57
N SER A 86 -12.93 6.61 -3.48
CA SER A 86 -12.28 5.99 -4.63
C SER A 86 -13.28 5.54 -5.69
N TRP A 87 -14.41 4.96 -5.29
CA TRP A 87 -15.50 4.60 -6.19
C TRP A 87 -16.11 5.82 -6.87
N LEU A 88 -16.35 6.91 -6.13
CA LEU A 88 -16.84 8.18 -6.68
C LEU A 88 -15.86 8.79 -7.70
N ARG A 89 -14.58 8.41 -7.63
CA ARG A 89 -13.54 8.82 -8.58
C ARG A 89 -13.33 7.82 -9.72
N GLY A 90 -14.19 6.82 -9.85
CA GLY A 90 -14.19 5.84 -10.93
C GLY A 90 -13.40 4.55 -10.65
N HIS A 91 -12.79 4.42 -9.47
CA HIS A 91 -11.99 3.23 -9.10
C HIS A 91 -12.84 2.22 -8.33
N TYR A 92 -13.88 1.67 -8.96
CA TYR A 92 -14.85 0.76 -8.32
C TYR A 92 -14.25 -0.55 -7.80
N HIS A 93 -13.06 -0.94 -8.27
CA HIS A 93 -12.37 -2.15 -7.83
C HIS A 93 -11.75 -2.01 -6.43
N VAL A 94 -11.61 -0.78 -5.92
CA VAL A 94 -10.96 -0.52 -4.63
C VAL A 94 -11.74 -1.20 -3.51
N GLN A 95 -10.99 -1.87 -2.63
CA GLN A 95 -11.52 -2.53 -1.45
C GLN A 95 -10.83 -1.98 -0.21
N ARG A 96 -11.46 -2.18 0.95
CA ARG A 96 -10.83 -1.84 2.22
C ARG A 96 -9.58 -2.70 2.43
N VAL A 97 -8.48 -2.07 2.81
CA VAL A 97 -7.23 -2.76 3.17
C VAL A 97 -6.88 -2.36 4.61
N TYR A 98 -7.34 -3.17 5.55
CA TYR A 98 -7.16 -2.95 6.98
C TYR A 98 -5.77 -3.41 7.42
N GLY A 99 -5.08 -2.59 8.23
CA GLY A 99 -3.69 -2.83 8.64
C GLY A 99 -3.44 -4.19 9.31
N PRO A 100 -4.22 -4.57 10.35
CA PRO A 100 -4.09 -5.87 10.99
C PRO A 100 -4.26 -7.04 10.02
N ASP A 101 -5.24 -6.96 9.12
CA ASP A 101 -5.49 -8.02 8.12
C ASP A 101 -4.34 -8.10 7.10
N LEU A 102 -3.80 -6.96 6.68
CA LEU A 102 -2.63 -6.91 5.79
C LEU A 102 -1.41 -7.53 6.45
N MET A 103 -1.15 -7.23 7.72
CA MET A 103 -0.05 -7.82 8.48
C MET A 103 -0.21 -9.35 8.55
N LEU A 104 -1.39 -9.84 8.94
CA LEU A 104 -1.68 -11.27 9.01
C LEU A 104 -1.50 -11.96 7.65
N ALA A 105 -1.97 -11.34 6.57
CA ALA A 105 -1.83 -11.88 5.22
C ALA A 105 -0.36 -11.92 4.75
N CYS A 106 0.45 -10.91 5.11
CA CYS A 106 1.90 -10.93 4.87
C CYS A 106 2.59 -12.07 5.64
N CYS A 107 2.20 -12.30 6.90
CA CYS A 107 2.69 -13.43 7.71
C CYS A 107 2.29 -14.76 7.08
N GLU A 108 1.05 -14.92 6.64
CA GLU A 108 0.59 -16.15 5.99
C GLU A 108 1.37 -16.40 4.69
N ALA A 109 1.53 -15.38 3.84
CA ALA A 109 2.29 -15.48 2.60
C ALA A 109 3.76 -15.91 2.84
N SER A 110 4.34 -15.49 3.97
CA SER A 110 5.72 -15.83 4.33
C SER A 110 5.93 -17.31 4.61
N THR A 111 4.90 -18.05 5.04
CA THR A 111 5.00 -19.50 5.27
C THR A 111 5.33 -20.26 3.99
N ARG A 112 4.88 -19.74 2.84
CA ARG A 112 5.12 -20.33 1.51
C ARG A 112 6.34 -19.72 0.82
N LYS A 113 6.60 -18.43 1.04
CA LYS A 113 7.61 -17.67 0.29
C LYS A 113 8.93 -17.42 1.03
N GLY A 114 8.99 -17.74 2.32
CA GLY A 114 10.20 -17.58 3.13
C GLY A 114 10.56 -16.13 3.47
N TYR A 115 9.57 -15.23 3.57
CA TYR A 115 9.85 -13.87 4.03
C TYR A 115 10.33 -13.87 5.49
N ARG A 116 11.23 -12.96 5.82
CA ARG A 116 11.67 -12.73 7.19
C ARG A 116 10.98 -11.49 7.72
N HIS A 117 10.45 -11.59 8.93
CA HIS A 117 9.75 -10.50 9.61
C HIS A 117 10.58 -10.02 10.79
N PHE A 118 10.48 -8.72 11.05
CA PHE A 118 10.96 -8.10 12.28
C PHE A 118 9.84 -7.22 12.82
N PHE A 119 9.39 -7.49 14.03
CA PHE A 119 8.33 -6.73 14.69
C PHE A 119 8.96 -5.75 15.67
N TYR A 120 8.62 -4.48 15.54
CA TYR A 120 9.17 -3.40 16.34
C TYR A 120 8.04 -2.51 16.88
N GLY A 121 8.05 -2.29 18.19
CA GLY A 121 6.99 -1.61 18.93
C GLY A 121 6.24 -2.56 19.86
N GLY A 122 5.28 -2.01 20.61
CA GLY A 122 4.55 -2.72 21.67
C GLY A 122 5.06 -2.41 23.07
N GLY A 123 4.20 -2.64 24.07
CA GLY A 123 4.62 -2.64 25.47
C GLY A 123 5.29 -3.97 25.85
N PRO A 124 5.83 -4.09 27.07
CA PRO A 124 6.35 -5.37 27.56
C PRO A 124 5.26 -6.45 27.57
N GLY A 125 5.51 -7.59 26.90
CA GLY A 125 4.61 -8.76 26.84
C GLY A 125 4.47 -9.32 25.44
#